data_AF-W2TBV2-F1
#
_entry.id   AF-W2TBV2-F1
#
_cell.length_a   1.000
_cell.length_b   1.000
_cell.length_c   1.000
_cell.angle_alpha   90.00
_cell.angle_beta   90.00
_cell.angle_gamma   90.00
#
_symmetry.space_group_name_H-M   'P 1'
#
loop_
_entity.id
_entity.type
_entity.pdbx_description
1 polymer ?
#
loop_
_entity_poly.entity_id
_entity_poly.type
_entity_poly.pdbx_seq_one_letter_code
_entity_poly.pdbx_strand_id
1 'polypeptide(L)'
;RLLGQIGLYFGTFNANVATDTFLNTKGWGKGIAILNDNNLGRYWASEGPRYTLYIPAAFVRVGINSLMLLELEGTTTCGQESCRVSFVDHPVFVFNEITTHGDFFERN
;
A
#
# COMPACT_ATOMS: atom_id res chain seq x y z
N ARG A 1 10.18 22.15 1.76
CA ARG A 1 9.93 21.00 2.67
C ARG A 1 9.42 19.87 1.79
N LEU A 2 10.15 18.76 1.66
CA LEU A 2 9.65 17.62 0.89
C LEU A 2 8.38 17.09 1.58
N LEU A 3 7.29 16.98 0.84
CA LEU A 3 6.02 16.41 1.30
C LEU A 3 6.16 14.87 1.32
N GLY A 4 5.46 14.18 2.21
CA GLY A 4 5.49 12.71 2.27
C GLY A 4 6.74 12.12 2.93
N GLN A 5 7.08 12.61 4.12
CA GLN A 5 8.23 12.12 4.91
C GLN A 5 7.91 10.80 5.65
N ILE A 6 8.92 10.23 6.29
CA ILE A 6 8.75 9.11 7.22
C ILE A 6 7.78 9.52 8.34
N GLY A 7 6.83 8.66 8.68
CA GLY A 7 5.88 8.97 9.74
C GLY A 7 4.62 8.11 9.75
N LEU A 8 3.72 8.49 10.65
CA LEU A 8 2.37 7.92 10.74
C LEU A 8 1.39 8.77 9.94
N TYR A 9 0.65 8.12 9.06
CA TYR A 9 -0.39 8.72 8.25
C TYR A 9 -1.73 8.13 8.65
N PHE A 10 -2.71 8.99 8.93
CA PHE A 10 -4.06 8.59 9.30
C PHE A 10 -5.05 9.09 8.27
N GLY A 11 -6.01 8.25 7.92
CA GLY A 11 -7.11 8.58 7.03
C GLY A 11 -8.38 7.86 7.44
N THR A 12 -9.51 8.39 6.99
CA THR A 12 -10.81 7.72 7.14
C THR A 12 -11.50 7.64 5.80
N PHE A 13 -12.33 6.63 5.61
CA PHE A 13 -13.19 6.49 4.45
C PHE A 13 -14.55 5.91 4.83
N ASN A 14 -15.57 6.19 4.04
CA ASN A 14 -16.89 5.61 4.21
C ASN A 14 -17.08 4.45 3.22
N ALA A 15 -17.61 3.32 3.70
CA ALA A 15 -17.99 2.17 2.88
C ALA A 15 -19.50 1.88 3.03
N ASN A 16 -20.22 1.84 1.91
CA ASN A 16 -21.65 1.49 1.91
C ASN A 16 -21.89 -0.02 2.13
N VAL A 17 -20.92 -0.85 1.77
CA VAL A 17 -20.96 -2.30 1.88
C VAL A 17 -19.58 -2.82 2.27
N ALA A 18 -19.54 -3.87 3.10
CA ALA A 18 -18.32 -4.60 3.38
C ALA A 18 -18.04 -5.58 2.22
N THR A 19 -16.95 -5.36 1.50
CA THR A 19 -16.50 -6.21 0.39
C THR A 19 -15.00 -6.43 0.48
N ASP A 20 -14.54 -7.56 -0.05
CA ASP A 20 -13.13 -7.81 -0.25
C ASP A 20 -12.58 -6.74 -1.19
N THR A 21 -11.37 -6.25 -0.90
CA THR A 21 -10.68 -5.24 -1.69
C THR A 21 -9.17 -5.32 -1.48
N PHE A 22 -8.43 -4.44 -2.12
CA PHE A 22 -6.98 -4.37 -2.05
C PHE A 22 -6.53 -2.93 -1.81
N LEU A 23 -5.80 -2.68 -0.73
CA LEU A 23 -5.14 -1.40 -0.51
C LEU A 23 -3.96 -1.27 -1.47
N ASN A 24 -4.05 -0.33 -2.41
CA ASN A 24 -2.99 -0.01 -3.35
C ASN A 24 -2.04 1.03 -2.73
N THR A 25 -0.80 0.61 -2.52
CA THR A 25 0.27 1.42 -1.94
C THR A 25 1.25 1.92 -3.00
N LYS A 26 0.89 1.90 -4.29
CA LYS A 26 1.74 2.47 -5.36
C LYS A 26 2.05 3.94 -5.07
N GLY A 27 3.32 4.30 -5.15
CA GLY A 27 3.84 5.63 -4.81
C GLY A 27 4.18 5.82 -3.33
N TRP A 28 3.88 4.85 -2.47
CA TRP A 28 4.43 4.74 -1.12
C TRP A 28 5.69 3.86 -1.14
N GLY A 29 6.56 4.03 -0.14
CA GLY A 29 7.81 3.29 -0.04
C GLY A 29 7.61 1.95 0.66
N LYS A 30 7.97 1.90 1.94
CA LYS A 30 7.92 0.70 2.78
C LYS A 30 7.23 0.98 4.09
N GLY A 31 6.40 0.05 4.54
CA GLY A 31 5.68 0.25 5.78
C GLY A 31 4.73 -0.85 6.20
N ILE A 32 3.85 -0.50 7.12
CA ILE A 32 2.79 -1.36 7.66
C ILE A 32 1.45 -0.63 7.52
N ALA A 33 0.40 -1.34 7.12
CA ALA A 33 -0.95 -0.83 7.05
C ALA A 33 -1.86 -1.46 8.11
N ILE A 34 -2.68 -0.65 8.77
CA ILE A 34 -3.66 -1.09 9.78
C ILE A 34 -5.02 -0.52 9.42
N LEU A 35 -6.04 -1.38 9.29
CA LEU A 35 -7.43 -1.01 9.02
C LEU A 35 -8.32 -1.45 10.17
N ASN A 36 -9.04 -0.51 10.79
CA ASN A 36 -9.99 -0.80 11.88
C ASN A 36 -9.40 -1.74 12.94
N ASP A 37 -8.18 -1.45 13.40
CA ASP A 37 -7.44 -2.23 14.40
C ASP A 37 -6.83 -3.56 13.89
N ASN A 38 -7.06 -3.93 12.63
CA ASN A 38 -6.49 -5.12 12.00
C ASN A 38 -5.20 -4.79 11.23
N ASN A 39 -4.11 -5.46 11.57
CA ASN A 39 -2.84 -5.32 10.84
C ASN A 39 -2.92 -6.07 9.50
N LEU A 40 -2.91 -5.34 8.39
CA LEU A 40 -2.96 -5.86 7.02
C LEU A 40 -1.60 -6.44 6.57
N GLY A 41 -0.53 -6.14 7.31
CA GLY A 41 0.82 -6.58 7.05
C GLY A 41 1.70 -5.50 6.41
N ARG A 42 2.81 -5.95 5.83
CA ARG A 42 3.86 -5.10 5.28
C ARG A 42 3.64 -4.82 3.79
N TYR A 43 3.71 -3.56 3.40
CA TYR A 43 3.88 -3.15 2.01
C TYR A 43 5.33 -2.75 1.75
N TRP A 44 5.78 -2.96 0.51
CA TRP A 44 7.08 -2.49 0.03
C TRP A 44 6.96 -2.19 -1.46
N ALA A 45 6.28 -1.10 -1.79
CA ALA A 45 5.93 -0.75 -3.17
C ALA A 45 7.09 -0.08 -3.92
N SER A 46 8.11 0.42 -3.22
CA SER A 46 9.37 0.87 -3.84
C SER A 46 10.13 -0.27 -4.52
N GLU A 47 10.10 -1.49 -3.96
CA GLU A 47 10.81 -2.66 -4.49
C GLU A 47 9.89 -3.64 -5.24
N GLY A 48 8.60 -3.69 -4.89
CA GLY A 48 7.68 -4.67 -5.45
C GLY A 48 8.02 -6.12 -5.02
N PRO A 49 7.59 -7.15 -5.77
CA PRO A 49 6.67 -7.06 -6.91
C PRO A 49 5.22 -6.78 -6.48
N ARG A 50 4.89 -6.87 -5.19
CA ARG A 50 3.51 -6.70 -4.69
C ARG A 50 3.24 -5.26 -4.30
N TYR A 51 2.30 -4.61 -4.99
CA TYR A 51 1.92 -3.20 -4.77
C TYR A 51 0.62 -3.04 -3.99
N THR A 52 -0.06 -4.15 -3.70
CA THR A 52 -1.35 -4.16 -3.00
C THR A 52 -1.36 -5.09 -1.79
N LEU A 53 -2.07 -4.70 -0.74
CA LEU A 53 -2.40 -5.55 0.40
C LEU A 53 -3.86 -5.99 0.33
N TYR A 54 -4.11 -7.28 0.47
CA TYR A 54 -5.47 -7.81 0.55
C TYR A 54 -6.18 -7.33 1.82
N ILE A 55 -7.43 -6.91 1.66
CA ILE A 55 -8.33 -6.53 2.74
C ILE A 55 -9.55 -7.46 2.66
N PRO A 56 -9.72 -8.37 3.63
CA PRO A 56 -10.94 -9.14 3.77
C PRO A 56 -12.14 -8.22 4.08
N ALA A 57 -13.31 -8.55 3.54
CA ALA A 57 -14.58 -7.88 3.83
C ALA A 57 -14.84 -7.80 5.34
N ALA A 58 -14.45 -8.83 6.09
CA ALA A 58 -14.56 -8.88 7.55
C ALA A 58 -13.81 -7.76 8.29
N PHE A 59 -12.81 -7.11 7.66
CA PHE A 59 -12.09 -5.99 8.24
C PHE A 59 -12.71 -4.64 7.88
N VAL A 60 -13.64 -4.60 6.93
CA VAL A 60 -14.35 -3.40 6.49
C VAL A 60 -15.66 -3.27 7.26
N ARG A 61 -15.89 -2.10 7.85
CA ARG A 61 -17.14 -1.73 8.53
C ARG A 61 -18.04 -1.00 7.53
N VAL A 62 -19.35 -1.25 7.56
CA VAL A 62 -20.32 -0.37 6.89
C VAL A 62 -20.32 0.98 7.62
N GLY A 63 -20.16 2.07 6.90
CA GLY A 63 -19.93 3.41 7.44
C GLY A 63 -18.45 3.77 7.50
N ILE A 64 -18.04 4.45 8.58
CA ILE A 64 -16.68 5.02 8.70
C ILE A 64 -15.65 3.95 9.08
N ASN A 65 -14.56 3.93 8.32
CA ASN A 65 -13.39 3.07 8.51
C ASN A 65 -12.15 3.93 8.77
N SER A 66 -11.25 3.47 9.63
CA SER A 66 -9.99 4.15 9.95
C SER A 66 -8.81 3.37 9.38
N LEU A 67 -7.95 4.06 8.62
CA LEU A 67 -6.73 3.51 8.05
C LEU A 67 -5.52 4.25 8.63
N MET A 68 -4.53 3.49 9.08
CA MET A 68 -3.21 3.99 9.47
C MET A 68 -2.14 3.36 8.58
N LEU A 69 -1.18 4.17 8.13
CA LEU A 69 0.05 3.73 7.50
C LEU A 69 1.24 4.20 8.34
N LEU A 70 2.09 3.25 8.73
CA LEU A 70 3.45 3.54 9.20
C LEU A 70 4.39 3.50 7.99
N GLU A 71 4.84 4.67 7.54
CA GLU A 71 5.72 4.84 6.37
C GLU A 71 7.18 5.07 6.80
N LEU A 72 8.10 4.32 6.21
CA LEU A 72 9.52 4.22 6.61
C LEU A 72 10.52 4.71 5.56
N GLU A 73 10.09 4.97 4.33
CA GLU A 73 10.92 5.44 3.22
C GLU A 73 10.39 6.74 2.59
N GLY A 74 9.13 7.09 2.84
CA GLY A 74 8.44 8.27 2.32
C GLY A 74 7.44 7.93 1.21
N THR A 75 6.70 8.94 0.75
CA THR A 75 5.68 8.76 -0.30
C THR A 75 5.68 9.95 -1.27
N THR A 76 5.47 9.64 -2.54
CA THR A 76 5.35 10.64 -3.62
C THR A 76 3.90 11.04 -3.88
N THR A 77 2.95 10.47 -3.14
CA THR A 77 1.51 10.68 -3.32
C THR A 77 0.94 11.81 -2.46
N CYS A 78 1.79 12.54 -1.72
CA CYS A 78 1.40 13.69 -0.93
C CYS A 78 1.34 14.97 -1.77
N GLY A 79 0.16 15.59 -1.80
CA GLY A 79 -0.02 16.99 -2.21
C GLY A 79 0.21 17.96 -1.03
N GLN A 80 -0.05 19.25 -1.27
CA GLN A 80 0.13 20.29 -0.25
C GLN A 80 -0.75 20.08 0.99
N GLU A 81 -1.94 19.50 0.81
CA GLU A 81 -2.97 19.38 1.87
C GLU A 81 -3.19 17.95 2.36
N SER A 82 -2.93 16.93 1.52
CA SER A 82 -3.21 15.54 1.86
C SER A 82 -2.36 14.55 1.07
N CYS A 83 -2.20 13.36 1.66
CA CYS A 83 -1.60 12.19 1.03
C CYS A 83 -2.69 11.20 0.66
N ARG A 84 -2.47 10.43 -0.42
CA ARG A 84 -3.51 9.58 -0.99
C ARG A 84 -3.06 8.14 -1.08
N VAL A 85 -4.00 7.25 -0.80
CA VAL A 85 -3.98 5.83 -1.18
C VAL A 85 -5.27 5.52 -1.92
N SER A 86 -5.32 4.36 -2.57
CA SER A 86 -6.51 3.91 -3.27
C SER A 86 -6.84 2.46 -2.92
N PHE A 87 -8.09 2.08 -3.15
CA PHE A 87 -8.55 0.70 -3.06
C PHE A 87 -8.87 0.22 -4.46
N VAL A 88 -8.48 -1.01 -4.79
CA VAL A 88 -8.71 -1.65 -6.08
C VAL A 88 -9.37 -3.01 -5.89
N ASP A 89 -9.99 -3.54 -6.94
CA ASP A 89 -10.76 -4.80 -6.93
C ASP A 89 -9.93 -6.05 -7.28
N HIS A 90 -8.65 -5.88 -7.62
CA HIS A 90 -7.74 -6.96 -7.98
C HIS A 90 -6.34 -6.72 -7.41
N PRO A 91 -5.55 -7.78 -7.14
CA PRO A 91 -4.18 -7.61 -6.70
C PRO A 91 -3.31 -7.07 -7.84
N VAL A 92 -2.40 -6.15 -7.52
CA VAL A 92 -1.43 -5.59 -8.48
C VAL A 92 -0.03 -6.11 -8.16
N PHE A 93 0.53 -6.83 -9.13
CA PHE A 93 1.92 -7.28 -9.12
C PHE A 93 2.67 -6.63 -10.29
N VAL A 94 3.81 -6.00 -10.03
CA VAL A 94 4.71 -5.46 -11.05
C VAL A 94 6.04 -6.16 -10.92
N PHE A 95 6.35 -7.00 -11.90
CA PHE A 95 7.63 -7.66 -12.01
C PHE A 95 8.48 -6.83 -12.97
N ASN A 96 9.44 -6.06 -12.45
CA ASN A 96 10.55 -5.59 -13.26
C ASN A 96 11.51 -6.78 -13.48
N GLU A 97 12.30 -6.78 -14.56
CA GLU A 97 13.27 -7.84 -14.81
C GLU A 97 14.16 -8.04 -13.59
N ILE A 98 13.89 -9.10 -12.83
CA ILE A 98 14.70 -9.50 -11.69
C ILE A 98 15.93 -10.15 -12.32
N THR A 99 17.03 -9.41 -12.49
CA THR A 99 18.32 -10.08 -12.70
C THR A 99 18.66 -10.81 -11.42
N THR A 100 18.33 -12.10 -11.39
CA THR A 100 18.84 -13.00 -10.37
C THR A 100 20.30 -13.31 -10.68
N HIS A 101 21.07 -13.71 -9.68
CA HIS A 101 22.46 -14.12 -9.88
C HIS A 101 22.59 -15.34 -10.83
N GLY A 102 21.50 -16.04 -11.14
CA GLY A 102 21.44 -17.14 -12.11
C GLY A 102 21.39 -16.68 -13.57
N ASP A 103 20.94 -15.46 -13.84
CA ASP A 103 20.77 -14.94 -15.21
C ASP A 103 22.11 -14.40 -15.79
N PHE A 104 23.20 -14.50 -15.04
CA PHE A 104 24.55 -14.09 -15.46
C PHE A 104 25.14 -15.03 -16.52
N PHE A 105 24.73 -16.30 -16.54
CA PHE A 105 25.28 -17.31 -17.47
C PHE A 105 24.56 -17.38 -18.83
N GLU A 106 23.43 -16.69 -19.00
CA GLU A 106 22.68 -16.68 -20.26
C GLU A 106 23.10 -15.55 -21.23
N ARG A 107 24.08 -14.72 -20.84
CA ARG A 107 24.71 -13.74 -21.75
C ARG A 107 25.98 -14.33 -22.37
N ASN A 108 25.83 -15.24 -23.32
CA ASN A 108 26.85 -15.57 -24.33
C ASN A 108 26.37 -15.15 -25.72
#